data_AF-A0A3M1VTE2-F1
#
_entry.id   AF-A0A3M1VTE2-F1
#
_cell.length_a   1.000
_cell.length_b   1.000
_cell.length_c   1.000
_cell.angle_alpha   90.00
_cell.angle_beta   90.00
_cell.angle_gamma   90.00
#
_symmetry.space_group_name_H-M   'P 1'
#
loop_
_entity.id
_entity.type
_entity.pdbx_description
1 polymer ?
#
loop_
_entity_poly.entity_id
_entity_poly.type
_entity_poly.pdbx_seq_one_letter_code
_entity_poly.pdbx_strand_id
1 'polypeptide(L)'
;MKLFNSSELRKVAASAGLNEKCVSRLLGSVKIVVTEKSISSEDRQPVLKQTSYDVGLRVASGEMRAKVSKEILQQELATILKEYQKSCPLIVGWVGRGDFNPKKIPERIKKGSILHASRTAGRLRAKSLRELFYGSQ
;
A
#
# COMPACT_ATOMS: atom_id res chain seq x y z
N MET A 1 -4.58 -19.16 -2.62
CA MET A 1 -3.37 -19.49 -1.81
C MET A 1 -2.68 -18.19 -1.37
N LYS A 2 -2.13 -18.12 -0.14
CA LYS A 2 -1.34 -16.95 0.31
C LYS A 2 0.08 -17.04 -0.27
N LEU A 3 0.57 -15.96 -0.88
CA LEU A 3 1.91 -15.86 -1.50
C LEU A 3 3.08 -16.04 -0.50
N PHE A 4 2.84 -15.73 0.77
CA PHE A 4 3.81 -15.87 1.86
C PHE A 4 3.16 -16.55 3.07
N ASN A 5 3.91 -17.43 3.73
CA ASN A 5 3.58 -17.87 5.08
C ASN A 5 4.08 -16.85 6.13
N SER A 6 3.69 -17.02 7.40
CA SER A 6 4.07 -16.11 8.49
C SER A 6 5.58 -16.10 8.78
N SER A 7 6.34 -17.15 8.44
CA SER A 7 7.80 -17.12 8.56
C SER A 7 8.44 -16.20 7.52
N GLU A 8 7.90 -16.20 6.30
CA GLU A 8 8.43 -15.44 5.18
C GLU A 8 8.09 -13.95 5.27
N LEU A 9 6.88 -13.62 5.73
CA LEU A 9 6.51 -12.23 6.00
C LEU A 9 7.40 -11.61 7.07
N ARG A 10 7.80 -12.38 8.09
CA ARG A 10 8.74 -11.92 9.12
C ARG A 10 10.13 -11.62 8.54
N LYS A 11 10.63 -12.42 7.60
CA LYS A 11 11.91 -12.15 6.91
C LYS A 11 11.84 -10.84 6.11
N VAL A 12 10.81 -10.67 5.29
CA VAL A 12 10.60 -9.42 4.51
C VAL A 12 10.46 -8.22 5.44
N ALA A 13 9.70 -8.35 6.53
CA ALA A 13 9.49 -7.31 7.51
C ALA A 13 10.78 -6.91 8.24
N ALA A 14 11.57 -7.89 8.69
CA ALA A 14 12.87 -7.65 9.30
C ALA A 14 13.82 -6.95 8.32
N SER A 15 13.92 -7.44 7.08
CA SER A 15 14.75 -6.82 6.04
C SER A 15 14.31 -5.40 5.72
N ALA A 16 13.00 -5.11 5.72
CA ALA A 16 12.42 -3.79 5.48
C ALA A 16 12.48 -2.84 6.69
N GLY A 17 12.77 -3.34 7.90
CA GLY A 17 12.69 -2.54 9.13
C GLY A 17 11.25 -2.19 9.53
N LEU A 18 10.29 -3.04 9.17
CA LEU A 18 8.86 -2.87 9.42
C LEU A 18 8.32 -4.01 10.27
N ASN A 19 7.16 -3.81 10.92
CA ASN A 19 6.49 -4.93 11.59
C ASN A 19 5.70 -5.79 10.59
N GLU A 20 5.52 -7.06 10.94
CA GLU A 20 4.85 -8.06 10.07
C GLU A 20 3.44 -7.63 9.66
N LYS A 21 2.66 -7.03 10.58
CA LYS A 21 1.31 -6.55 10.30
C LYS A 21 1.32 -5.43 9.26
N CYS A 22 2.27 -4.50 9.35
CA CYS A 22 2.47 -3.41 8.40
C CYS A 22 2.76 -3.96 7.01
N VAL A 23 3.72 -4.88 6.91
CA VAL A 23 4.09 -5.52 5.64
C VAL A 23 2.92 -6.30 5.07
N SER A 24 2.23 -7.11 5.88
CA SER A 24 1.07 -7.88 5.42
C SER A 24 -0.04 -6.96 4.88
N ARG A 25 -0.30 -5.82 5.52
CA ARG A 25 -1.29 -4.84 5.07
C ARG A 25 -0.84 -4.16 3.77
N LEU A 26 0.39 -3.65 3.73
CA LEU A 26 0.93 -2.94 2.58
C LEU A 26 1.11 -3.83 1.35
N LEU A 27 1.48 -5.10 1.51
CA LEU A 27 1.51 -6.06 0.40
C LEU A 27 0.11 -6.43 -0.09
N GLY A 28 -0.93 -6.22 0.72
CA GLY A 28 -2.33 -6.37 0.34
C GLY A 28 -2.91 -5.13 -0.35
N SER A 29 -4.22 -4.96 -0.24
CA SER A 29 -4.94 -3.73 -0.62
C SER A 29 -5.27 -2.94 0.64
N VAL A 30 -5.00 -1.64 0.62
CA VAL A 30 -5.29 -0.73 1.73
C VAL A 30 -6.11 0.43 1.17
N LYS A 31 -7.43 0.28 1.20
CA LYS A 31 -8.37 1.27 0.68
C LYS A 31 -8.67 2.31 1.76
N ILE A 32 -8.33 3.56 1.48
CA ILE A 32 -8.63 4.72 2.31
C ILE A 32 -9.74 5.50 1.64
N VAL A 33 -10.84 5.75 2.35
CA VAL A 33 -11.97 6.54 1.84
C VAL A 33 -11.86 7.96 2.36
N VAL A 34 -11.72 8.92 1.43
CA VAL A 34 -11.74 10.35 1.74
C VAL A 34 -13.12 10.88 1.38
N THR A 35 -13.78 11.53 2.33
CA THR A 35 -15.06 12.21 2.11
C THR A 35 -14.80 13.70 1.95
N GLU A 36 -15.25 14.28 0.83
CA GLU A 36 -15.14 15.70 0.52
C GLU A 36 -16.54 16.31 0.46
N LYS A 37 -16.71 17.51 1.01
CA LYS A 37 -17.91 18.31 0.80
C LYS A 37 -17.73 19.09 -0.49
N SER A 38 -18.54 18.80 -1.51
CA SER A 38 -18.64 19.60 -2.72
C SER A 38 -19.98 20.32 -2.74
N ILE A 39 -19.98 21.59 -3.11
CA ILE A 39 -21.21 22.33 -3.40
C ILE A 39 -21.58 21.96 -4.84
N SER A 40 -22.74 21.34 -5.05
CA SER A 40 -23.22 21.08 -6.41
C SER A 40 -23.53 22.41 -7.09
N SER A 41 -23.11 22.55 -8.36
CA SER A 41 -23.34 23.75 -9.17
C SER A 41 -24.78 23.87 -9.67
N GLU A 42 -25.56 22.78 -9.63
CA GLU A 42 -26.96 22.74 -10.10
C GLU A 42 -27.97 23.01 -8.98
N ASP A 43 -27.68 22.56 -7.77
CA ASP A 43 -28.49 22.76 -6.57
C ASP A 43 -27.53 23.18 -5.47
N ARG A 44 -27.73 24.33 -4.82
CA ARG A 44 -26.86 24.86 -3.75
C ARG A 44 -26.84 23.99 -2.47
N GLN A 45 -27.07 22.69 -2.56
CA GLN A 45 -26.98 21.73 -1.48
C GLN A 45 -25.56 21.13 -1.38
N PRO A 46 -25.04 20.94 -0.16
CA PRO A 46 -23.76 20.28 0.06
C PRO A 46 -23.88 18.78 -0.22
N VAL A 47 -23.14 18.30 -1.22
CA VAL A 47 -23.03 16.87 -1.55
C VAL A 47 -21.75 16.31 -0.93
N LEU A 48 -21.85 15.16 -0.25
CA LEU A 48 -20.70 14.41 0.24
C LEU A 48 -20.17 13.49 -0.86
N LYS A 49 -19.01 13.80 -1.41
CA LYS A 49 -18.31 12.96 -2.38
C LYS A 49 -17.31 12.06 -1.67
N GLN A 50 -17.50 10.75 -1.77
CA GLN A 50 -16.55 9.78 -1.25
C GLN A 50 -15.62 9.28 -2.36
N THR A 51 -14.31 9.39 -2.15
CA THR A 51 -13.28 8.88 -3.08
C THR A 51 -12.41 7.85 -2.37
N SER A 52 -12.27 6.66 -2.95
CA SER A 52 -11.42 5.60 -2.42
C SER A 52 -10.05 5.63 -3.08
N TYR A 53 -8.99 5.65 -2.27
CA TYR A 53 -7.60 5.55 -2.70
C TYR A 53 -6.98 4.26 -2.17
N ASP A 54 -6.41 3.44 -3.06
CA ASP A 54 -5.65 2.25 -2.64
C ASP A 54 -4.18 2.63 -2.47
N VAL A 55 -3.67 2.49 -1.24
CA VAL A 55 -2.27 2.72 -0.89
C VAL A 55 -1.49 1.41 -0.71
N GLY A 56 -2.14 0.26 -0.92
CA GLY A 56 -1.51 -1.05 -0.91
C GLY A 56 -0.80 -1.37 -2.23
N LEU A 57 0.23 -2.20 -2.15
CA LEU A 57 1.03 -2.69 -3.27
C LEU A 57 0.35 -3.85 -4.02
N ARG A 58 -0.71 -4.45 -3.46
CA ARG A 58 -1.55 -5.52 -4.06
C ARG A 58 -0.81 -6.80 -4.49
N VAL A 59 0.43 -6.97 -4.04
CA VAL A 59 1.27 -8.16 -4.29
C VAL A 59 0.59 -9.44 -3.80
N ALA A 60 0.03 -9.42 -2.59
CA ALA A 60 -0.56 -10.58 -1.94
C ALA A 60 -1.99 -10.92 -2.42
N SER A 61 -2.55 -10.17 -3.38
CA SER A 61 -3.96 -10.22 -3.76
C SER A 61 -4.26 -10.88 -5.11
N GLY A 62 -3.25 -11.36 -5.83
CA GLY A 62 -3.43 -12.06 -7.11
C GLY A 62 -2.73 -13.41 -7.11
N GLU A 63 -3.18 -14.32 -7.97
CA GLU A 63 -2.52 -15.58 -8.34
C GLU A 63 -1.22 -15.32 -9.10
N MET A 64 -0.34 -14.49 -8.53
CA MET A 64 0.89 -14.07 -9.19
C MET A 64 1.99 -15.07 -8.84
N ARG A 65 2.34 -15.94 -9.79
CA ARG A 65 3.58 -16.71 -9.71
C ARG A 65 4.74 -15.77 -10.02
N ALA A 66 5.59 -15.50 -9.04
CA ALA A 66 6.84 -14.79 -9.30
C ALA A 66 7.68 -15.57 -10.30
N LYS A 67 8.31 -14.85 -11.24
CA LYS A 67 9.25 -15.45 -12.21
C LYS A 67 10.66 -15.63 -11.63
N VAL A 68 10.91 -15.06 -10.46
CA VAL A 68 12.17 -15.12 -9.73
C VAL A 68 12.09 -16.12 -8.58
N SER A 69 13.25 -16.51 -8.05
CA SER A 69 13.31 -17.36 -6.85
C SER A 69 12.63 -16.66 -5.66
N LYS A 70 12.19 -17.46 -4.69
CA LYS A 70 11.50 -16.95 -3.51
C LYS A 70 12.37 -16.02 -2.67
N GLU A 71 13.68 -16.27 -2.64
CA GLU A 71 14.66 -15.43 -1.94
C GLU A 71 14.83 -14.07 -2.61
N ILE A 72 14.97 -14.05 -3.94
CA ILE A 72 15.03 -12.81 -4.72
C ILE A 72 13.74 -12.01 -4.53
N LEU A 73 12.58 -12.67 -4.60
CA LEU A 73 11.29 -12.01 -4.36
C LEU A 73 11.24 -11.34 -2.97
N GLN A 74 11.72 -12.02 -1.93
CA GLN A 74 11.72 -11.47 -0.56
C GLN A 74 12.64 -10.25 -0.45
N GLN A 75 13.83 -10.30 -1.04
CA GLN A 75 14.77 -9.17 -1.06
C GLN A 75 14.20 -7.97 -1.81
N GLU A 76 13.65 -8.20 -2.99
CA GLU A 76 13.05 -7.16 -3.83
C GLU A 76 11.83 -6.52 -3.18
N LEU A 77 10.96 -7.32 -2.57
CA LEU A 77 9.84 -6.79 -1.79
C LEU A 77 10.30 -5.96 -0.60
N ALA A 78 11.37 -6.36 0.09
CA ALA A 78 11.94 -5.56 1.16
C ALA A 78 12.48 -4.22 0.64
N THR A 79 13.15 -4.22 -0.52
CA THR A 79 13.63 -2.99 -1.19
C THR A 79 12.47 -2.07 -1.57
N ILE A 80 11.42 -2.61 -2.20
CA ILE A 80 10.21 -1.86 -2.58
C ILE A 80 9.53 -1.27 -1.35
N LEU A 81 9.43 -2.02 -0.25
CA LEU A 81 8.83 -1.55 0.99
C LEU A 81 9.67 -0.44 1.65
N LYS A 82 11.00 -0.53 1.59
CA LYS A 82 11.89 0.56 2.04
C LYS A 82 11.73 1.82 1.20
N GLU A 83 11.67 1.68 -0.11
CA GLU A 83 11.42 2.82 -1.01
C GLU A 83 10.06 3.45 -0.68
N TYR A 84 9.03 2.63 -0.52
CA TYR A 84 7.70 3.10 -0.14
C TYR A 84 7.68 3.79 1.22
N GLN A 85 8.35 3.23 2.23
CA GLN A 85 8.49 3.83 3.56
C GLN A 85 9.21 5.18 3.51
N LYS A 86 10.29 5.29 2.73
CA LYS A 86 11.04 6.53 2.57
C LYS A 86 10.18 7.62 1.91
N SER A 87 9.39 7.27 0.89
CA SER A 87 8.52 8.22 0.20
C SER A 87 7.24 8.56 0.98
N CYS A 88 6.71 7.63 1.76
CA CYS A 88 5.38 7.74 2.39
C CYS A 88 5.41 7.40 3.90
N PRO A 89 6.30 8.01 4.70
CA PRO A 89 6.56 7.58 6.08
C PRO A 89 5.33 7.74 6.99
N LEU A 90 4.50 8.77 6.77
CA LEU A 90 3.29 8.99 7.56
C LEU A 90 2.24 7.88 7.36
N ILE A 91 2.06 7.43 6.10
CA ILE A 91 1.12 6.36 5.78
C ILE A 91 1.65 5.04 6.32
N VAL A 92 2.93 4.74 6.10
CA VAL A 92 3.55 3.51 6.62
C VAL A 92 3.52 3.47 8.15
N GLY A 93 3.87 4.57 8.81
CA GLY A 93 3.83 4.68 10.26
C GLY A 93 2.42 4.52 10.84
N TRP A 94 1.38 4.94 10.11
CA TRP A 94 -0.01 4.72 10.52
C TRP A 94 -0.51 3.30 10.23
N VAL A 95 -0.25 2.78 9.04
CA VAL A 95 -0.58 1.40 8.65
C VAL A 95 0.12 0.38 9.56
N GLY A 96 1.29 0.72 10.08
CA GLY A 96 2.04 -0.13 11.01
C GLY A 96 1.52 -0.14 12.45
N ARG A 97 0.55 0.71 12.81
CA ARG A 97 0.01 0.71 14.19
C ARG A 97 -0.89 -0.49 14.46
N GLY A 98 -0.90 -0.96 15.70
CA GLY A 98 -1.72 -2.11 16.11
C GLY A 98 -3.23 -1.88 15.90
N ASP A 99 -3.67 -0.65 16.13
CA ASP A 99 -5.04 -0.15 16.05
C ASP A 99 -5.41 0.43 14.67
N PHE A 100 -4.63 0.15 13.63
CA PHE A 100 -4.89 0.63 12.27
C PHE A 100 -6.34 0.36 11.83
N ASN A 101 -7.03 1.42 11.45
CA ASN A 101 -8.39 1.37 10.90
C ASN A 101 -8.49 2.28 9.67
N PRO A 102 -8.67 1.74 8.45
CA PRO A 102 -8.70 2.53 7.22
C PRO A 102 -9.89 3.50 7.13
N LYS A 103 -10.92 3.33 7.97
CA LYS A 103 -12.08 4.23 8.07
C LYS A 103 -11.86 5.40 9.05
N LYS A 104 -10.85 5.32 9.92
CA LYS A 104 -10.52 6.34 10.92
C LYS A 104 -9.14 6.90 10.63
N ILE A 105 -9.08 7.83 9.68
CA ILE A 105 -7.85 8.49 9.26
C ILE A 105 -7.47 9.53 10.32
N PRO A 106 -6.26 9.47 10.90
CA PRO A 106 -5.77 10.49 11.83
C PRO A 106 -5.76 11.88 11.17
N GLU A 107 -6.12 12.93 11.91
CA GLU A 107 -6.17 14.31 11.38
C GLU A 107 -4.85 14.79 10.77
N ARG A 108 -3.71 14.31 11.31
CA ARG A 108 -2.37 14.58 10.76
C ARG A 108 -2.12 14.02 9.36
N ILE A 109 -2.91 13.03 8.92
CA ILE A 109 -2.82 12.44 7.59
C ILE A 109 -3.77 13.20 6.66
N LYS A 110 -3.22 14.18 5.95
CA LYS A 110 -3.97 14.98 4.99
C LYS A 110 -4.24 14.20 3.70
N LYS A 111 -5.27 14.61 2.95
CA LYS A 111 -5.60 14.08 1.62
C LYS A 111 -4.37 14.03 0.70
N GLY A 112 -3.52 15.07 0.73
CA GLY A 112 -2.28 15.12 -0.06
C GLY A 112 -1.35 13.94 0.21
N SER A 113 -1.20 13.52 1.46
CA SER A 113 -0.38 12.36 1.84
C SER A 113 -0.98 11.05 1.33
N ILE A 114 -2.32 10.92 1.35
CA ILE A 114 -3.04 9.74 0.82
C ILE A 114 -2.90 9.66 -0.70
N LEU A 115 -3.09 10.78 -1.39
CA LEU A 115 -2.90 10.88 -2.84
C LEU A 115 -1.48 10.53 -3.25
N HIS A 116 -0.49 11.09 -2.55
CA HIS A 116 0.92 10.80 -2.81
C HIS A 116 1.21 9.31 -2.60
N ALA A 117 0.76 8.73 -1.49
CA ALA A 117 0.93 7.33 -1.19
C ALA A 117 0.26 6.39 -2.20
N SER A 118 -0.93 6.76 -2.70
CA SER A 118 -1.63 5.98 -3.72
C SER A 118 -0.91 6.03 -5.07
N ARG A 119 -0.39 7.21 -5.46
CA ARG A 119 0.43 7.37 -6.67
C ARG A 119 1.74 6.60 -6.57
N THR A 120 2.43 6.69 -5.43
CA THR A 120 3.69 5.96 -5.19
C THR A 120 3.46 4.45 -5.22
N ALA A 121 2.40 3.94 -4.61
CA ALA A 121 2.03 2.53 -4.71
C ALA A 121 1.73 2.14 -6.16
N GLY A 122 1.02 2.98 -6.92
CA GLY A 122 0.81 2.81 -8.36
C GLY A 122 2.12 2.70 -9.16
N ARG A 123 3.07 3.61 -8.93
CA ARG A 123 4.39 3.62 -9.58
C ARG A 123 5.19 2.35 -9.28
N LEU A 124 5.26 1.95 -8.01
CA LEU A 124 5.98 0.74 -7.60
C LEU A 124 5.35 -0.55 -8.17
N ARG A 125 4.02 -0.59 -8.29
CA ARG A 125 3.30 -1.66 -8.99
C ARG A 125 3.67 -1.76 -10.46
N ALA A 126 3.69 -0.63 -11.16
CA ALA A 126 3.96 -0.58 -12.59
C ALA A 126 5.43 -0.86 -12.96
N LYS A 127 6.37 -0.44 -12.09
CA LYS A 127 7.82 -0.58 -12.29
C LYS A 127 8.32 -1.92 -11.74
N SER A 128 8.67 -1.95 -10.45
CA SER A 128 9.40 -3.07 -9.85
C SER A 128 8.55 -4.34 -9.73
N LEU A 129 7.28 -4.25 -9.34
CA LEU A 129 6.46 -5.45 -9.18
C LEU A 129 6.12 -6.10 -10.54
N ARG A 130 5.89 -5.29 -11.58
CA ARG A 130 5.62 -5.83 -12.92
C ARG A 130 6.79 -6.68 -13.41
N GLU A 131 8.03 -6.22 -13.24
CA GLU A 131 9.24 -6.95 -13.62
C GLU A 131 9.35 -8.31 -12.89
N LEU A 132 9.07 -8.32 -11.57
CA LEU A 132 9.18 -9.54 -10.74
C LEU A 132 8.17 -10.64 -11.10
N PHE A 133 6.97 -10.25 -11.54
CA PHE A 133 5.86 -11.18 -11.82
C PHE A 133 5.63 -11.46 -13.31
N TYR A 134 5.97 -10.51 -14.20
CA TYR A 134 5.67 -10.60 -15.62
C TYR A 134 6.93 -10.56 -16.52
N GLY A 135 8.10 -10.20 -15.98
CA GLY A 135 9.34 -10.04 -16.74
C GLY A 135 9.41 -8.71 -17.49
N SER A 136 10.62 -8.30 -17.86
CA SER A 136 10.84 -7.19 -18.80
C SER A 136 10.42 -7.65 -20.20
N GLN A 137 9.51 -6.92 -20.83
CA GLN A 137 9.26 -7.08 -22.27
C GLN A 137 10.50 -6.62 -23.05
#